data_AF-A0A3D0UUF4-F1
#
_entry.id   AF-A0A3D0UUF4-F1
#
_cell.length_a   1.000
_cell.length_b   1.000
_cell.length_c   1.000
_cell.angle_alpha   90.00
_cell.angle_beta   90.00
_cell.angle_gamma   90.00
#
_symmetry.space_group_name_H-M   'P 1'
#
loop_
_entity.id
_entity.type
_entity.pdbx_description
1 polymer ?
#
loop_
_entity_poly.entity_id
_entity_poly.type
_entity_poly.pdbx_seq_one_letter_code
_entity_poly.pdbx_strand_id
1 'polypeptide(L)'
;MIAKLGNGDLRNSLNILESALLLKQSGTLTEQDILQAGQKSVYYDRNGDEHYNIISAIHKSLRDSDPNAACYRIQRMLVGGEDPLYIARRLLRFASEDIGPADNNALLLANQVYDAVAKIGMPECDIFLIQLALYLAKAPKNNITYKISNQTKEDITKYGNLPVPMVIRNAPTKTMKNL
;
A
#
# COMPACT_ATOMS: atom_id res chain seq x y z
N MET A 1 15.71 29.55 1.90
CA MET A 1 14.40 29.14 2.45
C MET A 1 13.77 28.03 1.63
N ILE A 2 13.52 28.24 0.33
CA ILE A 2 12.99 27.20 -0.58
C ILE A 2 13.82 25.91 -0.51
N ALA A 3 15.15 25.98 -0.53
CA ALA A 3 16.00 24.78 -0.38
C ALA A 3 15.79 24.00 0.93
N LYS A 4 15.41 24.67 2.03
CA LYS A 4 15.08 24.02 3.30
C LYS A 4 13.71 23.34 3.23
N LEU A 5 12.70 24.03 2.68
CA LEU A 5 11.35 23.46 2.46
C LEU A 5 11.37 22.34 1.42
N GLY A 6 12.28 22.45 0.45
CA GLY A 6 12.56 21.47 -0.60
C GLY A 6 13.24 20.20 -0.09
N ASN A 7 13.72 20.17 1.17
CA ASN A 7 14.52 19.09 1.75
C ASN A 7 15.72 18.66 0.89
N GLY A 8 16.35 19.61 0.19
CA GLY A 8 17.48 19.32 -0.71
C GLY A 8 17.09 18.73 -2.06
N ASP A 9 15.80 18.53 -2.34
CA ASP A 9 15.30 18.08 -3.64
C ASP A 9 15.02 19.28 -4.57
N LEU A 10 15.65 19.24 -5.75
CA LEU A 10 15.57 20.28 -6.77
C LEU A 10 14.17 20.36 -7.41
N ARG A 11 13.51 19.23 -7.65
CA ARG A 11 12.16 19.18 -8.21
C ARG A 11 11.15 19.72 -7.20
N ASN A 12 11.30 19.37 -5.93
CA ASN A 12 10.47 19.94 -4.86
C ASN A 12 10.63 21.45 -4.74
N SER A 13 11.88 21.90 -4.73
CA SER A 13 12.22 23.32 -4.65
C SER A 13 11.60 24.11 -5.81
N LEU A 14 11.57 23.51 -7.00
CA LEU A 14 10.91 24.09 -8.18
C LEU A 14 9.38 24.12 -8.02
N ASN A 15 8.76 23.02 -7.58
CA ASN A 15 7.31 22.96 -7.36
C ASN A 15 6.83 23.97 -6.30
N ILE A 16 7.60 24.14 -5.21
CA ILE A 16 7.33 25.14 -4.17
C ILE A 16 7.43 26.55 -4.75
N LEU A 17 8.44 26.81 -5.59
CA LEU A 17 8.61 28.10 -6.24
C LEU A 17 7.46 28.40 -7.22
N GLU A 18 7.08 27.44 -8.06
CA GLU A 18 5.95 27.57 -8.99
C GLU A 18 4.63 27.81 -8.24
N SER A 19 4.38 27.05 -7.17
CA SER A 19 3.21 27.23 -6.32
C SER A 19 3.19 28.59 -5.62
N ALA A 20 4.35 29.07 -5.16
CA ALA A 20 4.46 30.39 -4.54
C ALA A 20 4.23 31.52 -5.56
N LEU A 21 4.70 31.35 -6.80
CA LEU A 21 4.44 32.30 -7.89
C LEU A 21 2.97 32.36 -8.29
N LEU A 22 2.24 31.24 -8.21
CA LEU A 22 0.79 31.18 -8.45
C LEU A 22 -0.04 31.80 -7.33
N LEU A 23 0.39 31.65 -6.07
CA LEU A 23 -0.31 32.20 -4.90
C LEU A 23 -0.13 33.71 -4.74
N LYS A 24 0.94 34.24 -5.30
CA LYS A 24 1.27 35.67 -5.27
C LYS A 24 0.21 36.50 -5.98
N GLN A 25 -0.44 37.41 -5.25
CA GLN A 25 -1.50 38.26 -5.79
C GLN A 25 -0.99 39.42 -6.67
N SER A 26 0.18 39.99 -6.37
CA SER A 26 0.90 40.97 -7.22
C SER A 26 2.28 41.30 -6.60
N GLY A 27 3.19 41.95 -7.34
CA GLY A 27 4.41 42.55 -6.73
C GLY A 27 5.64 41.66 -6.73
N THR A 28 6.33 41.50 -5.59
CA THR A 28 7.56 40.67 -5.44
C THR A 28 7.20 39.43 -4.63
N LEU A 29 7.86 38.29 -4.86
CA LEU A 29 7.60 37.06 -4.10
C LEU A 29 7.97 37.27 -2.62
N THR A 30 7.03 37.05 -1.70
CA THR A 30 7.27 37.23 -0.26
C THR A 30 7.62 35.92 0.44
N GLU A 31 8.18 36.02 1.64
CA GLU A 31 8.48 34.86 2.48
C GLU A 31 7.20 34.11 2.90
N GLN A 32 6.08 34.82 3.10
CA GLN A 32 4.79 34.22 3.40
C GLN A 32 4.24 33.39 2.24
N ASP A 33 4.38 33.87 1.00
CA ASP A 33 3.97 33.11 -0.20
C ASP A 33 4.73 31.78 -0.28
N ILE A 34 6.04 31.81 0.03
CA ILE A 34 6.91 30.63 0.04
C ILE A 34 6.55 29.67 1.19
N LEU A 35 6.25 30.18 2.40
CA LEU A 35 5.79 29.34 3.51
C LEU A 35 4.45 28.67 3.18
N GLN A 36 3.52 29.42 2.61
CA GLN A 36 2.19 28.93 2.27
C GLN A 36 2.26 27.89 1.14
N ALA A 37 3.15 28.08 0.16
CA ALA A 37 3.44 27.10 -0.87
C ALA A 37 4.15 25.85 -0.30
N GLY A 38 5.14 26.02 0.58
CA GLY A 38 5.89 24.93 1.19
C GLY A 38 5.08 24.12 2.20
N GLN A 39 4.10 24.72 2.89
CA GLN A 39 3.16 23.99 3.74
C GLN A 39 2.22 23.09 2.93
N LYS A 40 1.91 23.47 1.67
CA LYS A 40 1.13 22.63 0.75
C LYS A 40 1.96 21.51 0.13
N SER A 41 3.29 21.65 0.05
CA SER A 41 4.18 20.55 -0.36
C SER A 41 4.46 19.64 0.83
N VAL A 42 3.46 18.86 1.27
CA VAL A 42 3.79 17.64 2.04
C VAL A 42 4.56 16.76 1.05
N TYR A 43 5.88 16.79 1.17
CA TYR A 43 6.74 16.13 0.19
C TYR A 43 6.46 14.64 0.20
N TYR A 44 6.06 14.15 -0.96
CA TYR A 44 5.89 12.75 -1.23
C TYR A 44 6.52 12.50 -2.58
N ASP A 45 7.73 11.93 -2.54
CA ASP A 45 8.36 11.48 -3.76
C ASP A 45 7.72 10.16 -4.19
N ARG A 46 6.74 10.27 -5.09
CA ARG A 46 6.04 9.12 -5.66
C ARG A 46 6.98 8.13 -6.37
N ASN A 47 8.16 8.59 -6.82
CA ASN A 47 9.13 7.77 -7.54
C ASN A 47 10.42 7.51 -6.74
N GLY A 48 10.49 7.95 -5.49
CA GLY A 48 11.67 7.84 -4.65
C GLY A 48 11.54 6.82 -3.53
N ASP A 49 12.58 6.77 -2.71
CA ASP A 49 12.66 5.86 -1.56
C ASP A 49 11.56 6.14 -0.52
N GLU A 50 11.10 7.40 -0.42
CA GLU A 50 10.06 7.78 0.55
C GLU A 50 8.70 7.12 0.27
N HIS A 51 8.33 6.92 -0.99
CA HIS A 51 7.16 6.12 -1.36
C HIS A 51 7.22 4.72 -0.71
N TYR A 52 8.36 4.03 -0.88
CA TYR A 52 8.58 2.69 -0.35
C TYR A 52 8.70 2.68 1.18
N ASN A 53 9.32 3.70 1.76
CA ASN A 53 9.46 3.84 3.21
C ASN A 53 8.09 4.00 3.88
N ILE A 54 7.24 4.88 3.37
CA ILE A 54 5.93 5.16 3.97
C ILE A 54 5.00 3.95 3.82
N ILE A 55 4.93 3.32 2.64
CA ILE A 55 4.07 2.14 2.46
C ILE A 55 4.55 0.94 3.29
N SER A 56 5.88 0.76 3.43
CA SER A 56 6.44 -0.24 4.33
C SER A 56 6.08 0.04 5.78
N ALA A 57 6.14 1.30 6.20
CA ALA A 57 5.77 1.72 7.55
C ALA A 57 4.26 1.58 7.83
N ILE A 58 3.38 1.73 6.82
CA ILE A 58 1.95 1.38 6.95
C ILE A 58 1.80 -0.10 7.29
N HIS A 59 2.43 -1.01 6.53
CA HIS A 59 2.35 -2.45 6.80
C HIS A 59 2.88 -2.82 8.19
N LYS A 60 4.02 -2.22 8.61
CA LYS A 60 4.57 -2.45 9.95
C LYS A 60 3.60 -1.99 11.04
N SER A 61 3.04 -0.78 10.91
CA SER A 61 2.05 -0.29 11.89
C SER A 61 0.79 -1.14 11.95
N LEU A 62 0.28 -1.64 10.83
CA LEU A 62 -0.84 -2.57 10.85
C LEU A 62 -0.48 -3.89 11.53
N ARG A 63 0.71 -4.43 11.29
CA ARG A 63 1.21 -5.66 11.91
C ARG A 63 1.36 -5.50 13.42
N ASP A 64 1.88 -4.36 13.86
CA ASP A 64 2.04 -3.99 15.27
C ASP A 64 0.72 -3.52 15.90
N SER A 65 -0.39 -3.57 15.14
CA SER A 65 -1.74 -3.18 15.59
C SER A 65 -1.84 -1.73 16.07
N ASP A 66 -1.10 -0.83 15.42
CA ASP A 66 -1.15 0.63 15.60
C ASP A 66 -2.00 1.29 14.49
N PRO A 67 -3.32 1.46 14.71
CA PRO A 67 -4.21 2.08 13.73
C PRO A 67 -3.88 3.55 13.48
N ASN A 68 -3.43 4.29 14.50
CA ASN A 68 -3.20 5.73 14.40
C ASN A 68 -2.04 6.01 13.46
N ALA A 69 -0.92 5.29 13.66
CA ALA A 69 0.26 5.45 12.83
C ALA A 69 0.03 4.95 11.40
N ALA A 70 -0.80 3.91 11.19
CA ALA A 70 -1.22 3.48 9.86
C ALA A 70 -2.05 4.58 9.15
N CYS A 71 -3.10 5.09 9.80
CA CYS A 71 -3.98 6.14 9.25
C CYS A 71 -3.21 7.42 8.91
N TYR A 72 -2.32 7.87 9.80
CA TYR A 72 -1.48 9.04 9.55
C TYR A 72 -0.64 8.88 8.26
N ARG A 73 -0.01 7.71 8.08
CA ARG A 73 0.83 7.45 6.92
C ARG A 73 0.03 7.28 5.63
N ILE A 74 -1.16 6.68 5.69
CA ILE A 74 -2.10 6.63 4.56
C ILE A 74 -2.43 8.06 4.12
N GLN A 75 -2.85 8.92 5.05
CA GLN A 75 -3.19 10.31 4.71
C GLN A 75 -1.97 11.07 4.16
N ARG A 76 -0.77 10.83 4.70
CA ARG A 76 0.46 11.40 4.15
C ARG A 76 0.71 11.01 2.70
N MET A 77 0.51 9.74 2.34
CA MET A 77 0.65 9.29 0.96
C MET A 77 -0.41 9.93 0.06
N LEU A 78 -1.67 10.03 0.52
CA LEU A 78 -2.77 10.64 -0.23
C LEU A 78 -2.56 12.14 -0.47
N VAL A 79 -2.21 12.90 0.57
CA VAL A 79 -1.88 14.34 0.46
C VAL A 79 -0.65 14.52 -0.43
N GLY A 80 0.26 13.55 -0.38
CA GLY A 80 1.42 13.46 -1.26
C GLY A 80 1.11 13.19 -2.75
N GLY A 81 -0.13 12.93 -3.12
CA GLY A 81 -0.52 12.61 -4.49
C GLY A 81 -0.24 11.17 -4.92
N GLU A 82 -0.12 10.23 -3.97
CA GLU A 82 -0.12 8.81 -4.31
C GLU A 82 -1.45 8.40 -4.94
N ASP A 83 -1.39 7.43 -5.87
CA ASP A 83 -2.58 6.73 -6.34
C ASP A 83 -3.28 6.00 -5.18
N PRO A 84 -4.52 6.34 -4.82
CA PRO A 84 -5.25 5.67 -3.74
C PRO A 84 -5.43 4.17 -4.02
N LEU A 85 -5.47 3.75 -5.29
CA LEU A 85 -5.53 2.33 -5.66
C LEU A 85 -4.22 1.60 -5.34
N TYR A 86 -3.08 2.30 -5.32
CA TYR A 86 -1.83 1.72 -4.85
C TYR A 86 -1.93 1.35 -3.38
N ILE A 87 -2.41 2.27 -2.53
CA ILE A 87 -2.61 2.02 -1.10
C ILE A 87 -3.62 0.89 -0.92
N ALA A 88 -4.74 0.90 -1.65
CA ALA A 88 -5.75 -0.15 -1.58
C ALA A 88 -5.19 -1.54 -1.92
N ARG A 89 -4.37 -1.68 -2.98
CA ARG A 89 -3.69 -2.95 -3.34
C ARG A 89 -2.79 -3.46 -2.21
N ARG A 90 -2.11 -2.55 -1.52
CA ARG A 90 -1.19 -2.87 -0.42
C ARG A 90 -1.94 -3.33 0.84
N LEU A 91 -3.06 -2.67 1.17
CA LEU A 91 -3.96 -3.11 2.24
C LEU A 91 -4.64 -4.45 1.91
N LEU A 92 -5.03 -4.67 0.65
CA LEU A 92 -5.57 -5.94 0.17
C LEU A 92 -4.54 -7.08 0.33
N ARG A 93 -3.29 -6.83 -0.02
CA ARG A 93 -2.20 -7.79 0.22
C ARG A 93 -2.01 -8.09 1.71
N PHE A 94 -2.03 -7.06 2.55
CA PHE A 94 -1.91 -7.21 4.01
C PHE A 94 -3.02 -8.11 4.57
N ALA A 95 -4.25 -7.96 4.09
CA ALA A 95 -5.38 -8.77 4.54
C ALA A 95 -5.14 -10.28 4.33
N SER A 96 -4.55 -10.70 3.21
CA SER A 96 -4.19 -12.12 3.00
C SER A 96 -2.90 -12.55 3.70
N GLU A 97 -1.92 -11.65 3.81
CA GLU A 97 -0.57 -11.96 4.28
C GLU A 97 -0.44 -11.99 5.80
N ASP A 98 -0.99 -11.00 6.48
CA ASP A 98 -0.78 -10.75 7.91
C ASP A 98 -2.02 -11.06 8.77
N ILE A 99 -3.21 -11.16 8.17
CA ILE A 99 -4.45 -11.60 8.84
C ILE A 99 -4.83 -13.02 8.43
N GLY A 100 -4.88 -13.29 7.13
CA GLY A 100 -5.10 -14.63 6.59
C GLY A 100 -6.37 -15.29 7.15
N PRO A 101 -6.33 -16.59 7.52
CA PRO A 101 -7.52 -17.33 7.95
C PRO A 101 -7.95 -17.00 9.38
N ALA A 102 -7.23 -16.15 10.11
CA ALA A 102 -7.68 -15.71 11.43
C ALA A 102 -8.93 -14.83 11.35
N ASP A 103 -9.13 -14.14 10.22
CA ASP A 103 -10.36 -13.44 9.90
C ASP A 103 -10.59 -13.40 8.39
N ASN A 104 -11.43 -14.33 7.92
CA ASN A 104 -11.75 -14.47 6.50
C ASN A 104 -12.49 -13.24 5.91
N ASN A 105 -13.07 -12.38 6.73
CA ASN A 105 -13.75 -11.17 6.24
C ASN A 105 -12.76 -10.08 5.84
N ALA A 106 -11.51 -10.11 6.33
CA ALA A 106 -10.52 -9.08 6.04
C ALA A 106 -10.24 -8.95 4.53
N LEU A 107 -10.09 -10.08 3.83
CA LEU A 107 -9.86 -10.10 2.38
C LEU A 107 -11.08 -9.58 1.61
N LEU A 108 -12.29 -10.00 2.04
CA LEU A 108 -13.54 -9.56 1.43
C LEU A 108 -13.71 -8.03 1.57
N LEU A 109 -13.55 -7.51 2.79
CA LEU A 109 -13.66 -6.08 3.07
C LEU A 109 -12.62 -5.28 2.29
N ALA A 110 -11.37 -5.74 2.26
CA ALA A 110 -10.31 -5.07 1.51
C ALA A 110 -10.61 -5.00 0.00
N ASN A 111 -11.21 -6.06 -0.56
CA ASN A 111 -11.61 -6.08 -1.97
C ASN A 111 -12.78 -5.11 -2.24
N GLN A 112 -13.78 -5.06 -1.35
CA GLN A 112 -14.88 -4.08 -1.46
C GLN A 112 -14.38 -2.64 -1.34
N VAL A 113 -13.41 -2.39 -0.47
CA VAL A 113 -12.77 -1.07 -0.34
C VAL A 113 -11.97 -0.72 -1.59
N TYR A 114 -11.23 -1.67 -2.18
CA TYR A 114 -10.55 -1.45 -3.47
C TYR A 114 -11.55 -1.01 -4.56
N ASP A 115 -12.67 -1.72 -4.69
CA ASP A 115 -13.71 -1.38 -5.65
C ASP A 115 -14.35 -0.02 -5.36
N ALA A 116 -14.60 0.30 -4.08
CA ALA A 116 -15.14 1.60 -3.68
C ALA A 116 -14.17 2.74 -4.01
N VAL A 117 -12.87 2.56 -3.73
CA VAL A 117 -11.83 3.52 -4.09
C VAL A 117 -11.76 3.72 -5.59
N ALA A 118 -11.85 2.66 -6.40
CA ALA A 118 -11.84 2.74 -7.86
C ALA A 118 -13.06 3.47 -8.42
N LYS A 119 -14.24 3.27 -7.81
CA LYS A 119 -15.51 3.86 -8.25
C LYS A 119 -15.63 5.34 -7.87
N ILE A 120 -15.15 5.71 -6.68
CA ILE A 120 -15.37 7.05 -6.11
C ILE A 120 -14.18 7.98 -6.41
N GLY A 121 -12.95 7.51 -6.24
CA GLY A 121 -11.75 8.33 -6.44
C GLY A 121 -11.55 9.40 -5.36
N MET A 122 -10.46 10.16 -5.49
CA MET A 122 -10.13 11.27 -4.58
C MET A 122 -10.98 12.52 -4.89
N PRO A 123 -11.31 13.34 -3.87
CA PRO A 123 -10.90 13.21 -2.46
C PRO A 123 -11.72 12.24 -1.61
N GLU A 124 -12.93 11.87 -2.01
CA GLU A 124 -13.90 11.19 -1.15
C GLU A 124 -13.53 9.74 -0.80
N CYS A 125 -12.64 9.09 -1.55
CA CYS A 125 -12.24 7.71 -1.29
C CYS A 125 -11.30 7.53 -0.10
N ASP A 126 -10.72 8.61 0.45
CA ASP A 126 -9.75 8.55 1.54
C ASP A 126 -10.32 7.83 2.77
N ILE A 127 -11.57 8.11 3.10
CA ILE A 127 -12.27 7.54 4.26
C ILE A 127 -12.40 6.02 4.17
N PHE A 128 -12.51 5.45 2.97
CA PHE A 128 -12.59 3.99 2.79
C PHE A 128 -11.25 3.32 3.13
N LEU A 129 -10.13 3.94 2.76
CA LEU A 129 -8.79 3.45 3.10
C LEU A 129 -8.55 3.54 4.61
N ILE A 130 -8.99 4.64 5.24
CA ILE A 130 -8.91 4.81 6.69
C ILE A 130 -9.75 3.76 7.41
N GLN A 131 -11.01 3.55 6.99
CA GLN A 131 -11.88 2.52 7.55
C GLN A 131 -11.24 1.13 7.47
N LEU A 132 -10.66 0.79 6.32
CA LEU A 132 -9.96 -0.48 6.13
C LEU A 132 -8.75 -0.59 7.05
N ALA A 133 -7.93 0.44 7.17
CA ALA A 133 -6.74 0.43 8.03
C ALA A 133 -7.12 0.20 9.51
N LEU A 134 -8.17 0.87 10.00
CA LEU A 134 -8.69 0.66 11.35
C LEU A 134 -9.13 -0.80 11.58
N TYR A 135 -9.79 -1.40 10.59
CA TYR A 135 -10.19 -2.80 10.64
C TYR A 135 -8.97 -3.73 10.69
N LEU A 136 -8.05 -3.59 9.73
CA LEU A 136 -6.88 -4.46 9.59
C LEU A 136 -5.94 -4.37 10.82
N ALA A 137 -5.81 -3.17 11.42
CA ALA A 137 -5.03 -2.98 12.63
C ALA A 137 -5.60 -3.77 13.82
N LYS A 138 -6.94 -3.83 13.95
CA LYS A 138 -7.62 -4.54 15.06
C LYS A 138 -7.84 -6.03 14.82
N ALA A 139 -7.77 -6.48 13.57
CA ALA A 139 -7.97 -7.88 13.21
C ALA A 139 -6.89 -8.81 13.83
N PRO A 140 -7.24 -10.05 14.19
CA PRO A 140 -6.27 -11.03 14.68
C PRO A 140 -5.23 -11.32 13.60
N LYS A 141 -3.94 -11.36 13.97
CA LYS A 141 -2.84 -11.55 13.02
C LYS A 141 -2.52 -13.04 12.87
N ASN A 142 -2.45 -13.53 11.64
CA ASN A 142 -2.00 -14.88 11.32
C ASN A 142 -1.41 -14.93 9.91
N ASN A 143 -0.10 -15.17 9.83
CA ASN A 143 0.65 -15.22 8.58
C ASN A 143 0.83 -16.65 8.01
N ILE A 144 0.02 -17.62 8.43
CA ILE A 144 0.15 -19.01 7.97
C ILE A 144 0.02 -19.14 6.45
N THR A 145 -0.88 -18.39 5.82
CA THR A 145 -1.04 -18.38 4.36
C THR A 145 0.25 -17.95 3.66
N TYR A 146 0.90 -16.91 4.18
CA TYR A 146 2.17 -16.41 3.64
C TYR A 146 3.30 -17.45 3.82
N LYS A 147 3.40 -18.05 5.01
CA LYS A 147 4.39 -19.09 5.30
C LYS A 147 4.24 -20.31 4.40
N ILE A 148 3.03 -20.86 4.29
CA ILE A 148 2.73 -22.02 3.44
C ILE A 148 3.06 -21.72 1.98
N SER A 149 2.68 -20.53 1.48
CA SER A 149 3.01 -20.11 0.11
C SER A 149 4.53 -20.11 -0.15
N ASN A 150 5.32 -19.59 0.78
CA ASN A 150 6.77 -19.51 0.60
C ASN A 150 7.43 -20.89 0.71
N GLN A 151 7.06 -21.69 1.71
CA GLN A 151 7.56 -23.05 1.87
C GLN A 151 7.23 -23.93 0.65
N THR A 152 6.01 -23.80 0.11
CA THR A 152 5.62 -24.55 -1.10
C THR A 152 6.48 -24.16 -2.31
N LYS A 153 6.80 -22.87 -2.47
CA LYS A 153 7.70 -22.41 -3.56
C LYS A 153 9.13 -22.92 -3.38
N GLU A 154 9.62 -22.97 -2.15
CA GLU A 154 10.92 -23.54 -1.81
C GLU A 154 10.96 -25.04 -2.14
N ASP A 155 9.93 -25.79 -1.76
CA ASP A 155 9.83 -27.22 -2.07
C ASP A 155 9.79 -27.48 -3.58
N ILE A 156 9.03 -26.71 -4.35
CA ILE A 156 9.01 -26.82 -5.82
C ILE A 156 10.40 -26.59 -6.41
N THR A 157 11.13 -25.59 -5.90
CA THR A 157 12.49 -25.27 -6.36
C THR A 157 13.48 -26.39 -6.01
N LYS A 158 13.31 -26.99 -4.82
CA LYS A 158 14.20 -28.02 -4.30
C LYS A 158 13.97 -29.41 -4.90
N TYR A 159 12.70 -29.80 -5.06
CA TYR A 159 12.32 -31.16 -5.44
C TYR A 159 11.84 -31.27 -6.90
N GLY A 160 11.62 -30.15 -7.58
CA GLY A 160 11.20 -30.13 -8.98
C GLY A 160 9.79 -30.68 -9.19
N ASN A 161 9.60 -31.42 -10.28
CA ASN A 161 8.29 -31.94 -10.69
C ASN A 161 8.02 -33.34 -10.10
N LEU A 162 7.71 -33.40 -8.81
CA LEU A 162 7.29 -34.65 -8.17
C LEU A 162 5.99 -35.18 -8.82
N PRO A 163 5.91 -36.48 -9.16
CA PRO A 163 4.72 -37.03 -9.80
C PRO A 163 3.54 -37.07 -8.83
N VAL A 164 2.34 -36.77 -9.33
CA VAL A 164 1.09 -36.96 -8.57
C VAL A 164 0.93 -38.45 -8.22
N PRO A 165 0.66 -38.84 -6.95
CA PRO A 165 0.44 -40.24 -6.58
C PRO A 165 -0.70 -40.89 -7.40
N MET A 166 -0.49 -42.13 -7.86
CA MET A 166 -1.44 -42.85 -8.73
C MET A 166 -2.87 -42.89 -8.17
N VAL A 167 -3.01 -43.05 -6.85
CA VAL A 167 -4.31 -43.18 -6.15
C VAL A 167 -5.17 -41.91 -6.19
N ILE A 168 -4.59 -40.74 -6.47
CA ILE A 168 -5.31 -39.46 -6.61
C ILE A 168 -5.22 -38.87 -8.02
N ARG A 169 -4.67 -39.61 -9.00
CA ARG A 169 -4.71 -39.19 -10.40
C ARG A 169 -6.15 -39.28 -10.91
N ASN A 170 -6.51 -38.39 -11.84
CA ASN A 170 -7.73 -38.54 -12.62
C ASN A 170 -7.78 -39.93 -13.26
N ALA A 171 -8.99 -40.48 -13.41
CA ALA A 171 -9.27 -41.88 -13.70
C ALA A 171 -8.23 -42.53 -14.63
N PRO A 172 -7.61 -43.65 -14.22
CA PRO A 172 -6.56 -44.28 -15.01
C PRO A 172 -7.11 -44.60 -16.40
N THR A 173 -6.47 -44.03 -17.42
CA THR A 173 -6.70 -44.49 -18.80
C THR A 173 -6.38 -45.98 -18.87
N LYS A 174 -6.99 -46.73 -19.81
CA LYS A 174 -6.82 -48.20 -19.90
C LYS A 174 -5.34 -48.66 -19.88
N THR A 175 -4.43 -47.77 -20.27
CA THR A 175 -2.96 -47.95 -20.27
C THR A 175 -2.33 -47.95 -18.87
N MET A 176 -2.98 -47.38 -17.85
CA MET A 176 -2.44 -47.25 -16.48
C MET A 176 -2.80 -48.42 -15.54
N LYS A 177 -3.54 -49.43 -16.02
CA LYS A 177 -3.90 -50.63 -15.23
C LYS A 177 -2.81 -51.71 -15.18
N ASN A 178 -1.75 -51.57 -15.99
CA ASN A 178 -0.68 -52.56 -16.15
C ASN A 178 0.71 -52.02 -15.72
N LEU A 179 0.74 -50.96 -14.91
CA LEU A 179 1.95 -50.35 -14.35
C LEU A 179 1.86 -50.30 -12.83
#